data_AF-A0A537J2Z5-F1
#
_entry.id   AF-A0A537J2Z5-F1
#
_cell.length_a   1.000
_cell.length_b   1.000
_cell.length_c   1.000
_cell.angle_alpha   90.00
_cell.angle_beta   90.00
_cell.angle_gamma   90.00
#
_symmetry.space_group_name_H-M   'P 1'
#
loop_
_entity.id
_entity.type
_entity.pdbx_description
1 polymer ?
#
loop_
_entity_poly.entity_id
_entity_poly.type
_entity_poly.pdbx_seq_one_letter_code
_entity_poly.pdbx_strand_id
1 'polypeptide(L)'
;MTIERADYADALQALAELWSLQQVDDRLAGARARRAALDDGSALRRDVEAAQAAAAAAASRLRECQAALRDHELRLETTEAKQKKIEGDLYGGRISNPKELASLQDDLAALARTRDQLEDRILALLDQVEGLKEDAAAAEAAHRALDRRLAAHLAEYESARAGLDAEIGELVSTRAARAAAVEPRLL
;
A
#
# COMPACT_ATOMS: atom_id res chain seq x y z
N MET A 1 30.21 60.66 -42.05
CA MET A 1 29.47 60.50 -40.78
C MET A 1 28.24 59.56 -40.90
N THR A 2 28.00 58.94 -42.06
CA THR A 2 26.84 58.06 -42.30
C THR A 2 27.16 56.56 -42.16
N ILE A 3 28.44 56.19 -42.31
CA ILE A 3 28.92 54.79 -42.27
C ILE A 3 28.88 54.23 -40.84
N GLU A 4 29.31 55.01 -39.83
CA GLU A 4 29.25 54.61 -38.41
C GLU A 4 27.82 54.37 -37.88
N ARG A 5 26.80 55.02 -38.46
CA ARG A 5 25.40 54.84 -38.04
C ARG A 5 24.78 53.54 -38.57
N ALA A 6 25.22 53.05 -39.73
CA ALA A 6 24.74 51.79 -40.30
C ALA A 6 25.32 50.59 -39.55
N ASP A 7 26.64 50.60 -39.28
CA ASP A 7 27.30 49.57 -38.47
C ASP A 7 26.72 49.45 -37.05
N TYR A 8 26.33 50.58 -36.44
CA TYR A 8 25.67 50.57 -35.13
C TYR A 8 24.26 49.96 -35.17
N ALA A 9 23.50 50.19 -36.25
CA ALA A 9 22.17 49.63 -36.41
C ALA A 9 22.23 48.11 -36.56
N ASP A 10 23.17 47.60 -37.35
CA ASP A 10 23.38 46.17 -37.56
C ASP A 10 23.86 45.48 -36.27
N ALA A 11 24.79 46.10 -35.52
CA ALA A 11 25.24 45.58 -34.23
C ALA A 11 24.13 45.55 -33.17
N LEU A 12 23.27 46.57 -33.12
CA LEU A 12 22.10 46.59 -32.23
C LEU A 12 21.09 45.51 -32.59
N GLN A 13 20.90 45.24 -33.89
CA GLN A 13 20.02 44.19 -34.36
C GLN A 13 20.56 42.80 -34.01
N ALA A 14 21.85 42.54 -34.25
CA ALA A 14 22.49 41.29 -33.85
C ALA A 14 22.42 41.05 -32.33
N LEU A 15 22.61 42.10 -31.51
CA LEU A 15 22.47 42.02 -30.06
C LEU A 15 21.03 41.69 -29.65
N ALA A 16 20.02 42.28 -30.31
CA ALA A 16 18.61 42.00 -30.04
C ALA A 16 18.23 40.55 -30.39
N GLU A 17 18.76 40.02 -31.51
CA GLU A 17 18.56 38.63 -31.93
C GLU A 17 19.22 37.64 -30.96
N LEU A 18 20.46 37.92 -30.53
CA LEU A 18 21.17 37.10 -29.54
C LEU A 18 20.48 37.14 -28.17
N TRP A 19 20.05 38.31 -27.72
CA TRP A 19 19.28 38.45 -26.48
C TRP A 19 17.95 37.70 -26.54
N SER A 20 17.28 37.75 -27.69
CA SER A 20 16.05 36.99 -27.95
C SER A 20 16.29 35.48 -27.92
N LEU A 21 17.43 34.99 -28.44
CA LEU A 21 17.82 33.59 -28.36
C LEU A 21 18.12 33.17 -26.91
N GLN A 22 18.91 33.97 -26.18
CA GLN A 22 19.26 33.71 -24.78
C GLN A 22 18.01 33.56 -23.89
N GLN A 23 17.00 34.42 -24.08
CA GLN A 23 15.74 34.30 -23.34
C GLN A 23 15.02 32.97 -23.59
N VAL A 24 15.11 32.41 -24.79
CA VAL A 24 14.55 31.08 -25.08
C VAL A 24 15.37 29.98 -24.41
N ASP A 25 16.69 30.13 -24.41
CA ASP A 25 17.60 29.18 -23.74
C ASP A 25 17.38 29.13 -22.23
N ASP A 26 17.21 30.28 -21.58
CA ASP A 26 16.90 30.35 -20.15
C ASP A 26 15.56 29.69 -19.83
N ARG A 27 14.54 29.94 -20.66
CA ARG A 27 13.21 29.30 -20.53
C ARG A 27 13.28 27.80 -20.74
N LEU A 28 14.05 27.34 -21.74
CA LEU A 28 14.23 25.93 -22.06
C LEU A 28 14.98 25.20 -20.92
N ALA A 29 16.02 25.82 -20.38
CA ALA A 29 16.74 25.30 -19.21
C ALA A 29 15.80 25.19 -18.01
N GLY A 30 14.98 26.22 -17.74
CA GLY A 30 13.98 26.21 -16.67
C GLY A 30 12.90 25.15 -16.86
N ALA A 31 12.39 24.96 -18.08
CA ALA A 31 11.40 23.92 -18.38
C ALA A 31 11.98 22.50 -18.20
N ARG A 32 13.21 22.26 -18.66
CA ARG A 32 13.92 20.99 -18.48
C ARG A 32 14.20 20.70 -16.99
N ALA A 33 14.62 21.70 -16.23
CA ALA A 33 14.83 21.56 -14.79
C ALA A 33 13.52 21.21 -14.06
N ARG A 34 12.42 21.90 -14.37
CA ARG A 34 11.08 21.58 -13.82
C ARG A 34 10.65 20.16 -14.15
N ARG A 35 10.86 19.71 -15.40
CA ARG A 35 10.56 18.34 -15.83
C ARG A 35 11.38 17.31 -15.07
N ALA A 36 12.69 17.54 -14.90
CA ALA A 36 13.58 16.63 -14.19
C ALA A 36 13.27 16.57 -12.67
N ALA A 37 12.67 17.62 -12.12
CA ALA A 37 12.29 17.70 -10.71
C ALA A 37 10.88 17.15 -10.42
N LEU A 38 10.13 16.67 -11.44
CA LEU A 38 8.82 16.07 -11.22
C LEU A 38 8.95 14.80 -10.36
N ASP A 39 8.10 14.70 -9.34
CA ASP A 39 7.97 13.50 -8.51
C ASP A 39 7.21 12.41 -9.29
N ASP A 40 7.90 11.34 -9.65
CA ASP A 40 7.36 10.19 -10.38
C ASP A 40 6.49 9.25 -9.52
N GLY A 41 6.35 9.55 -8.22
CA GLY A 41 5.58 8.77 -7.27
C GLY A 41 6.29 7.50 -6.79
N SER A 42 7.59 7.34 -7.03
CA SER A 42 8.38 6.17 -6.61
C SER A 42 8.39 5.97 -5.08
N ALA A 43 8.42 7.04 -4.29
CA ALA A 43 8.27 6.95 -2.84
C ALA A 43 6.87 6.46 -2.44
N LEU A 44 5.83 7.06 -3.03
CA LEU A 44 4.44 6.69 -2.75
C LEU A 44 4.12 5.25 -3.18
N ARG A 45 4.74 4.75 -4.26
CA ARG A 45 4.64 3.35 -4.68
C ARG A 45 5.22 2.39 -3.63
N ARG A 46 6.37 2.74 -3.03
CA ARG A 46 6.95 1.96 -1.93
C ARG A 46 6.04 1.96 -0.69
N ASP A 47 5.41 3.09 -0.39
CA ASP A 47 4.44 3.17 0.71
C ASP A 47 3.21 2.28 0.48
N VAL A 48 2.70 2.25 -0.77
CA VAL A 48 1.62 1.34 -1.19
C VAL A 48 2.04 -0.12 -1.01
N GLU A 49 3.22 -0.51 -1.51
CA GLU A 49 3.73 -1.88 -1.39
C GLU A 49 3.88 -2.30 0.09
N ALA A 50 4.39 -1.40 0.94
CA ALA A 50 4.51 -1.64 2.37
C ALA A 50 3.14 -1.81 3.05
N ALA A 51 2.15 -0.96 2.68
CA ALA A 51 0.80 -1.05 3.21
C ALA A 51 0.08 -2.33 2.73
N GLN A 52 0.31 -2.75 1.49
CA GLN A 52 -0.19 -4.01 0.95
C GLN A 52 0.35 -5.20 1.74
N ALA A 53 1.65 -5.22 2.01
CA ALA A 53 2.29 -6.26 2.82
C ALA A 53 1.74 -6.29 4.26
N ALA A 54 1.52 -5.12 4.86
CA ALA A 54 0.93 -5.00 6.20
C ALA A 54 -0.52 -5.52 6.25
N ALA A 55 -1.34 -5.18 5.25
CA ALA A 55 -2.71 -5.68 5.12
C ALA A 55 -2.73 -7.21 4.95
N ALA A 56 -1.86 -7.76 4.10
CA ALA A 56 -1.73 -9.21 3.92
C ALA A 56 -1.30 -9.93 5.22
N ALA A 57 -0.37 -9.35 5.97
CA ALA A 57 0.08 -9.89 7.25
C ALA A 57 -1.03 -9.84 8.33
N ALA A 58 -1.79 -8.75 8.41
CA ALA A 58 -2.95 -8.66 9.30
C ALA A 58 -4.02 -9.70 8.95
N ALA A 59 -4.33 -9.87 7.66
CA ALA A 59 -5.27 -10.88 7.19
C ALA A 59 -4.78 -12.31 7.49
N SER A 60 -3.48 -12.60 7.41
CA SER A 60 -2.93 -13.92 7.79
C SER A 60 -3.12 -14.21 9.26
N ARG A 61 -2.75 -13.26 10.14
CA ARG A 61 -2.92 -13.38 11.59
C ARG A 61 -4.38 -13.64 11.97
N LEU A 62 -5.32 -12.90 11.34
CA LEU A 62 -6.75 -13.14 11.53
C LEU A 62 -7.15 -14.57 11.15
N ARG A 63 -6.75 -15.05 9.96
CA ARG A 63 -7.06 -16.41 9.51
C ARG A 63 -6.49 -17.48 10.43
N GLU A 64 -5.25 -17.31 10.89
CA GLU A 64 -4.60 -18.23 11.83
C GLU A 64 -5.37 -18.29 13.16
N CYS A 65 -5.77 -17.14 13.69
CA CYS A 65 -6.56 -17.07 14.93
C CYS A 65 -7.96 -17.69 14.76
N GLN A 66 -8.61 -17.46 13.62
CA GLN A 66 -9.90 -18.09 13.30
C GLN A 66 -9.79 -19.61 13.15
N ALA A 67 -8.70 -20.10 12.54
CA ALA A 67 -8.43 -21.54 12.44
C ALA A 67 -8.20 -22.16 13.82
N ALA A 68 -7.44 -21.47 14.69
CA ALA A 68 -7.24 -21.90 16.07
C ALA A 68 -8.57 -21.95 16.84
N LEU A 69 -9.40 -20.90 16.72
CA LEU A 69 -10.74 -20.88 17.33
C LEU A 69 -11.56 -22.10 16.88
N ARG A 70 -11.60 -22.36 15.57
CA ARG A 70 -12.36 -23.49 15.01
C ARG A 70 -11.86 -24.85 15.50
N ASP A 71 -10.54 -25.03 15.62
CA ASP A 71 -9.95 -26.25 16.18
C ASP A 71 -10.38 -26.46 17.65
N HIS A 72 -10.40 -25.39 18.45
CA HIS A 72 -10.81 -25.50 19.86
C HIS A 72 -12.31 -25.79 20.00
N GLU A 73 -13.17 -25.19 19.17
CA GLU A 73 -14.60 -25.51 19.11
C GLU A 73 -14.84 -27.00 18.79
N LEU A 74 -14.12 -27.56 17.81
CA LEU A 74 -14.24 -28.98 17.44
C LEU A 74 -13.76 -29.90 18.56
N ARG A 75 -12.71 -29.51 19.28
CA ARG A 75 -12.24 -30.24 20.47
C ARG A 75 -13.25 -30.18 21.61
N LEU A 76 -13.92 -29.04 21.80
CA LEU A 76 -14.98 -28.88 22.79
C LEU A 76 -16.14 -29.83 22.47
N GLU A 77 -16.65 -29.79 21.23
CA GLU A 77 -17.73 -30.68 20.76
C GLU A 77 -17.38 -32.17 20.96
N THR A 78 -16.14 -32.54 20.63
CA THR A 78 -15.64 -33.91 20.84
C THR A 78 -15.57 -34.28 22.33
N THR A 79 -15.19 -33.34 23.20
CA THR A 79 -15.10 -33.55 24.65
C THR A 79 -16.49 -33.73 25.26
N GLU A 80 -17.44 -32.88 24.88
CA GLU A 80 -18.84 -32.97 25.32
C GLU A 80 -19.51 -34.26 24.84
N ALA A 81 -19.27 -34.67 23.59
CA ALA A 81 -19.78 -35.94 23.06
C ALA A 81 -19.25 -37.15 23.85
N LYS A 82 -17.97 -37.12 24.26
CA LYS A 82 -17.36 -38.16 25.11
C LYS A 82 -17.97 -38.17 26.51
N GLN A 83 -18.16 -37.01 27.13
CA GLN A 83 -18.81 -36.90 28.44
C GLN A 83 -20.21 -37.51 28.41
N LYS A 84 -21.04 -37.09 27.44
CA LYS A 84 -22.41 -37.59 27.28
C LYS A 84 -22.48 -39.10 27.09
N LYS A 85 -21.50 -39.68 26.37
CA LYS A 85 -21.40 -41.13 26.20
C LYS A 85 -21.11 -41.83 27.54
N ILE A 86 -20.11 -41.35 28.29
CA ILE A 86 -19.73 -41.93 29.58
C ILE A 86 -20.86 -41.81 30.59
N GLU A 87 -21.52 -40.65 30.66
CA GLU A 87 -22.71 -40.44 31.50
C GLU A 87 -23.83 -41.44 31.15
N GLY A 88 -24.09 -41.65 29.86
CA GLY A 88 -25.07 -42.65 29.40
C GLY A 88 -24.73 -44.08 29.80
N ASP A 89 -23.44 -44.44 29.85
CA ASP A 89 -22.97 -45.76 30.26
C ASP A 89 -23.05 -45.95 31.79
N LEU A 90 -22.71 -44.90 32.57
CA LEU A 90 -22.80 -44.86 34.04
C LEU A 90 -24.24 -44.93 34.54
N TYR A 91 -25.12 -44.05 34.03
CA TYR A 91 -26.49 -43.91 34.51
C TYR A 91 -27.48 -44.85 33.80
N GLY A 92 -27.08 -45.44 32.66
CA GLY A 92 -27.88 -46.44 31.95
C GLY A 92 -27.84 -47.85 32.57
N GLY A 93 -27.13 -48.04 33.68
CA GLY A 93 -27.04 -49.33 34.38
C GLY A 93 -26.26 -50.42 33.64
N ARG A 94 -25.50 -50.05 32.59
CA ARG A 94 -24.73 -51.00 31.77
C ARG A 94 -23.46 -51.49 32.47
N ILE A 95 -22.96 -50.74 33.46
CA ILE A 95 -21.72 -51.03 34.18
C ILE A 95 -22.06 -51.23 35.66
N SER A 96 -21.78 -52.43 36.16
CA SER A 96 -22.10 -52.87 37.52
C SER A 96 -20.86 -53.10 38.38
N ASN A 97 -19.67 -53.09 37.78
CA ASN A 97 -18.41 -53.27 38.49
C ASN A 97 -18.01 -51.97 39.22
N PRO A 98 -17.88 -51.97 40.56
CA PRO A 98 -17.54 -50.77 41.33
C PRO A 98 -16.21 -50.11 40.92
N LYS A 99 -15.22 -50.88 40.46
CA LYS A 99 -13.94 -50.33 39.99
C LYS A 99 -14.07 -49.60 38.66
N GLU A 100 -14.88 -50.12 37.75
CA GLU A 100 -15.14 -49.49 36.44
C GLU A 100 -15.96 -48.21 36.61
N LEU A 101 -16.94 -48.22 37.53
CA LEU A 101 -17.70 -47.03 37.91
C LEU A 101 -16.79 -45.90 38.43
N ALA A 102 -15.88 -46.21 39.36
CA ALA A 102 -14.93 -45.23 39.88
C ALA A 102 -14.03 -44.66 38.77
N SER A 103 -13.50 -45.52 37.89
CA SER A 103 -12.68 -45.09 36.75
C SER A 103 -13.43 -44.13 35.83
N LEU A 104 -14.70 -44.42 35.52
CA LEU A 104 -15.49 -43.56 34.64
C LEU A 104 -15.89 -42.23 35.30
N GLN A 105 -16.06 -42.21 36.63
CA GLN A 105 -16.27 -40.96 37.38
C GLN A 105 -15.01 -40.08 37.33
N ASP A 106 -13.83 -40.67 37.48
CA ASP A 106 -12.55 -39.96 37.36
C ASP A 106 -12.35 -39.42 35.93
N ASP A 107 -12.70 -40.20 34.91
CA ASP A 107 -12.66 -39.79 33.50
C ASP A 107 -13.62 -38.61 33.24
N LEU A 108 -14.84 -38.65 33.78
CA LEU A 108 -15.79 -37.53 33.68
C LEU A 108 -15.25 -36.26 34.33
N ALA A 109 -14.64 -36.38 35.51
CA ALA A 109 -14.03 -35.24 36.19
C ALA A 109 -12.85 -34.67 35.38
N ALA A 110 -12.06 -35.51 34.71
CA ALA A 110 -10.97 -35.08 33.84
C ALA A 110 -11.47 -34.39 32.56
N LEU A 111 -12.52 -34.94 31.94
CA LEU A 111 -13.17 -34.33 30.78
C LEU A 111 -13.83 -33.00 31.15
N ALA A 112 -14.42 -32.86 32.34
CA ALA A 112 -15.01 -31.61 32.80
C ALA A 112 -13.96 -30.51 32.92
N ARG A 113 -12.82 -30.80 33.56
CA ARG A 113 -11.68 -29.87 33.60
C ARG A 113 -11.18 -29.49 32.21
N THR A 114 -11.14 -30.45 31.28
CA THR A 114 -10.73 -30.18 29.88
C THR A 114 -11.73 -29.28 29.17
N ARG A 115 -13.04 -29.51 29.36
CA ARG A 115 -14.11 -28.68 28.79
C ARG A 115 -13.98 -27.24 29.27
N ASP A 116 -13.88 -27.02 30.57
CA ASP A 116 -13.77 -25.68 31.15
C ASP A 116 -12.54 -24.93 30.60
N GLN A 117 -11.40 -25.61 30.46
CA GLN A 117 -10.19 -25.04 29.83
C GLN A 117 -10.38 -24.68 28.36
N LEU A 118 -11.13 -25.49 27.60
CA LEU A 118 -11.44 -25.22 26.20
C LEU A 118 -12.39 -24.03 26.06
N GLU A 119 -13.41 -23.93 26.91
CA GLU A 119 -14.35 -22.80 26.95
C GLU A 119 -13.62 -21.48 27.24
N ASP A 120 -12.77 -21.45 28.28
CA ASP A 120 -11.93 -20.28 28.60
C ASP A 120 -11.04 -19.89 27.42
N ARG A 121 -10.45 -20.89 26.75
CA ARG A 121 -9.58 -20.63 25.60
C ARG A 121 -10.35 -20.11 24.39
N ILE A 122 -11.56 -20.62 24.14
CA ILE A 122 -12.45 -20.16 23.08
C ILE A 122 -12.84 -18.71 23.32
N LEU A 123 -13.24 -18.35 24.55
CA LEU A 123 -13.57 -16.96 24.90
C LEU A 123 -12.39 -16.02 24.62
N ALA A 124 -11.19 -16.38 25.06
CA ALA A 124 -10.00 -15.59 24.79
C ALA A 124 -9.67 -15.48 23.28
N LEU A 125 -9.95 -16.52 22.49
CA LEU A 125 -9.76 -16.50 21.03
C LEU A 125 -10.81 -15.65 20.32
N LEU A 126 -12.06 -15.60 20.82
CA LEU A 126 -13.10 -14.72 20.29
C LEU A 126 -12.68 -13.25 20.40
N ASP A 127 -12.22 -12.82 21.57
CA ASP A 127 -11.71 -11.46 21.79
C ASP A 127 -10.54 -11.14 20.84
N GLN A 128 -9.60 -12.08 20.66
CA GLN A 128 -8.48 -11.92 19.73
C GLN A 128 -8.94 -11.81 18.27
N VAL A 129 -9.92 -12.62 17.86
CA VAL A 129 -10.49 -12.54 16.50
C VAL A 129 -11.14 -11.19 16.26
N GLU A 130 -11.83 -10.62 17.25
CA GLU A 130 -12.42 -9.28 17.12
C GLU A 130 -11.36 -8.20 16.92
N GLY A 131 -10.33 -8.16 17.77
CA GLY A 131 -9.22 -7.21 17.60
C GLY A 131 -8.50 -7.38 16.26
N LEU A 132 -8.23 -8.62 15.84
CA LEU A 132 -7.57 -8.90 14.56
C LEU A 132 -8.46 -8.55 13.34
N LYS A 133 -9.79 -8.61 13.47
CA LYS A 133 -10.71 -8.14 12.42
C LYS A 133 -10.61 -6.63 12.25
N GLU A 134 -10.58 -5.89 13.35
CA GLU A 134 -10.41 -4.43 13.33
C GLU A 134 -9.07 -4.04 12.72
N ASP A 135 -7.98 -4.69 13.14
CA ASP A 135 -6.64 -4.48 12.60
C ASP A 135 -6.57 -4.76 11.09
N ALA A 136 -7.15 -5.89 10.65
CA ALA A 136 -7.16 -6.25 9.24
C ALA A 136 -7.99 -5.25 8.41
N ALA A 137 -9.15 -4.81 8.92
CA ALA A 137 -9.98 -3.80 8.26
C ALA A 137 -9.28 -2.44 8.18
N ALA A 138 -8.61 -2.01 9.24
CA ALA A 138 -7.85 -0.77 9.28
C ALA A 138 -6.66 -0.79 8.30
N ALA A 139 -5.90 -1.88 8.28
CA ALA A 139 -4.76 -2.04 7.36
C ALA A 139 -5.21 -2.05 5.89
N GLU A 140 -6.30 -2.76 5.58
CA GLU A 140 -6.88 -2.78 4.23
C GLU A 140 -7.41 -1.40 3.81
N ALA A 141 -8.05 -0.66 4.72
CA ALA A 141 -8.52 0.69 4.46
C ALA A 141 -7.35 1.66 4.20
N ALA A 142 -6.25 1.54 4.97
CA ALA A 142 -5.04 2.33 4.78
C ALA A 142 -4.38 2.04 3.43
N HIS A 143 -4.24 0.75 3.06
CA HIS A 143 -3.76 0.33 1.75
C HIS A 143 -4.59 0.95 0.61
N ARG A 144 -5.92 0.83 0.66
CA ARG A 144 -6.82 1.43 -0.35
C ARG A 144 -6.76 2.95 -0.42
N ALA A 145 -6.48 3.62 0.69
CA ALA A 145 -6.30 5.07 0.71
C ALA A 145 -5.01 5.46 -0.02
N LEU A 146 -3.91 4.75 0.23
CA LEU A 146 -2.63 4.97 -0.45
C LEU A 146 -2.70 4.63 -1.95
N ASP A 147 -3.38 3.54 -2.32
CA ASP A 147 -3.62 3.17 -3.72
C ASP A 147 -4.33 4.29 -4.49
N ARG A 148 -5.40 4.83 -3.90
CA ARG A 148 -6.14 5.95 -4.51
C ARG A 148 -5.28 7.20 -4.63
N ARG A 149 -4.46 7.48 -3.61
CA ARG A 149 -3.51 8.59 -3.62
C ARG A 149 -2.45 8.42 -4.71
N LEU A 150 -1.92 7.21 -4.89
CA LEU A 150 -0.97 6.89 -5.94
C LEU A 150 -1.59 7.07 -7.33
N ALA A 151 -2.81 6.56 -7.54
CA ALA A 151 -3.50 6.73 -8.81
C ALA A 151 -3.73 8.21 -9.18
N ALA A 152 -4.14 9.02 -8.20
CA ALA A 152 -4.28 10.47 -8.39
C ALA A 152 -2.94 11.14 -8.71
N HIS A 153 -1.89 10.83 -7.94
CA HIS A 153 -0.54 11.38 -8.15
C HIS A 153 0.01 11.04 -9.54
N LEU A 154 -0.17 9.80 -10.01
CA LEU A 154 0.29 9.38 -11.34
C LEU A 154 -0.46 10.12 -12.46
N ALA A 155 -1.75 10.40 -12.29
CA ALA A 155 -2.52 11.19 -13.25
C ALA A 155 -2.04 12.64 -13.30
N GLU A 156 -1.77 13.25 -12.15
CA GLU A 156 -1.21 14.60 -12.04
C GLU A 156 0.20 14.67 -12.65
N TYR A 157 1.05 13.69 -12.33
CA TYR A 157 2.40 13.56 -12.88
C TYR A 157 2.38 13.47 -14.41
N GLU A 158 1.56 12.59 -15.00
CA GLU A 158 1.49 12.45 -16.45
C GLU A 158 0.95 13.72 -17.13
N SER A 159 -0.04 14.39 -16.52
CA SER A 159 -0.54 15.68 -17.03
C SER A 159 0.55 16.77 -17.01
N ALA A 160 1.26 16.91 -15.88
CA ALA A 160 2.33 17.89 -15.73
C ALA A 160 3.50 17.58 -16.67
N ARG A 161 3.88 16.32 -16.79
CA ARG A 161 4.93 15.84 -17.69
C ARG A 161 4.57 16.14 -19.15
N ALA A 162 3.36 15.80 -19.59
CA ALA A 162 2.92 16.07 -20.96
C ALA A 162 2.91 17.57 -21.28
N GLY A 163 2.46 18.41 -20.33
CA GLY A 163 2.49 19.87 -20.49
C GLY A 163 3.91 20.43 -20.62
N LEU A 164 4.84 19.96 -19.79
CA LEU A 164 6.25 20.37 -19.85
C LEU A 164 6.95 19.83 -21.11
N ASP A 165 6.62 18.61 -21.55
CA ASP A 165 7.13 18.03 -22.80
C ASP A 165 6.69 18.86 -24.02
N ALA A 166 5.43 19.30 -24.05
CA ALA A 166 4.92 20.20 -25.08
C ALA A 166 5.61 21.58 -25.02
N GLU A 167 5.74 22.19 -23.83
CA GLU A 167 6.45 23.47 -23.65
C GLU A 167 7.91 23.38 -24.14
N ILE A 168 8.61 22.30 -23.79
CA ILE A 168 9.99 22.05 -24.24
C ILE A 168 10.04 21.92 -25.76
N GLY A 169 9.10 21.19 -26.37
CA GLY A 169 9.00 21.03 -27.83
C GLY A 169 8.85 22.37 -28.56
N GLU A 170 7.95 23.22 -28.08
CA GLU A 170 7.73 24.57 -28.62
C GLU A 170 8.96 25.48 -28.45
N LEU A 171 9.60 25.43 -27.27
CA LEU A 171 10.82 26.21 -27.01
C LEU A 171 11.99 25.75 -27.86
N VAL A 172 12.14 24.45 -28.11
CA VAL A 172 13.18 23.91 -29.02
C VAL A 172 12.94 24.38 -30.46
N SER A 173 11.69 24.33 -30.95
CA SER A 173 11.34 24.84 -32.29
C SER A 173 11.59 26.34 -32.40
N THR A 174 11.19 27.11 -31.37
CA THR A 174 11.42 28.56 -31.31
C THR A 174 12.91 28.89 -31.28
N ARG A 175 13.69 28.15 -30.51
CA ARG A 175 15.16 28.30 -30.45
C ARG A 175 15.79 28.09 -31.81
N ALA A 176 15.40 27.02 -32.52
CA ALA A 176 15.94 26.71 -33.85
C ALA A 176 15.62 27.83 -34.85
N ALA A 177 14.39 28.35 -34.85
CA ALA A 177 14.01 29.48 -35.72
C ALA A 177 14.80 30.76 -35.40
N ARG A 178 15.00 31.08 -34.11
CA ARG A 178 15.78 32.26 -33.69
C ARG A 178 17.27 32.11 -34.00
N ALA A 179 17.84 30.94 -33.76
CA ALA A 179 19.24 30.67 -34.08
C ALA A 179 19.52 30.80 -35.59
N ALA A 180 18.56 30.45 -36.46
CA ALA A 180 18.70 30.64 -37.90
C ALA A 180 18.71 32.12 -38.35
N ALA A 181 18.21 33.04 -37.52
CA ALA A 181 18.22 34.48 -37.80
C ALA A 181 19.51 35.17 -37.32
N VAL A 182 20.22 34.58 -36.35
CA VAL A 182 21.48 35.11 -35.82
C VAL A 182 22.64 34.81 -36.76
N GLU A 183 23.56 35.76 -36.95
CA GLU A 183 24.78 35.53 -37.73
C GLU A 183 25.59 34.33 -37.18
N PRO A 184 25.99 33.35 -38.01
CA PRO A 184 26.61 32.10 -37.54
C PRO A 184 27.89 32.25 -36.71
N ARG A 185 28.60 33.38 -36.85
CA ARG A 185 29.81 33.69 -36.09
C ARG A 185 29.55 34.11 -34.63
N LEU A 186 28.29 34.39 -34.28
CA LEU A 186 27.86 34.88 -32.97
C LEU A 186 27.16 33.79 -32.13
N LEU A 187 26.95 32.60 -32.69
CA LEU A 187 26.39 31.41 -32.02
C LEU A 187 27.49 30.54 -31.42
#